data_AF-A0A925APJ7-F1
#
_entry.id   AF-A0A925APJ7-F1
#
_cell.length_a   1.000
_cell.length_b   1.000
_cell.length_c   1.000
_cell.angle_alpha   90.00
_cell.angle_beta   90.00
_cell.angle_gamma   90.00
#
_symmetry.space_group_name_H-M   'P 1'
#
loop_
_entity.id
_entity.type
_entity.pdbx_description
1 polymer ?
#
loop_
_entity_poly.entity_id
_entity_poly.type
_entity_poly.pdbx_seq_one_letter_code
_entity_poly.pdbx_strand_id
1 'polypeptide(L)'
;ERPPQRRGKPRALAAIAPDQLFSWDITYLPTRVRGLYFYLYLFMDIFSRKVVGWQIDETESSELASEVLRDICAREHIAPNQVVLHSDNGSPMKGATMLATLQALGVMPSFSRSAVSNDNPYSESLFKTLKYRPNYSRRPFENLMTARQ
;
A
#
# COMPACT_ATOMS: atom_id res chain seq x y z
N GLU A 1 16.69 12.40 26.62
CA GLU A 1 16.29 11.33 25.68
C GLU A 1 14.98 10.70 26.14
N ARG A 2 14.05 10.42 25.22
CA ARG A 2 12.76 9.81 25.58
C ARG A 2 12.99 8.29 25.74
N PRO A 3 12.65 7.68 26.89
CA PRO A 3 12.95 6.27 27.11
C PRO A 3 12.18 5.38 26.11
N PRO A 4 12.78 4.25 25.67
CA PRO A 4 12.12 3.34 24.75
C PRO A 4 10.90 2.72 25.42
N GLN A 5 9.70 3.11 24.97
CA GLN A 5 8.46 2.47 25.40
C GLN A 5 8.38 1.06 24.80
N ARG A 6 8.28 0.03 25.65
CA ARG A 6 7.86 -1.31 25.24
C ARG A 6 6.39 -1.25 24.80
N ARG A 7 6.17 -1.06 23.51
CA ARG A 7 4.84 -1.21 22.90
C ARG A 7 4.59 -2.68 22.66
N GLY A 8 3.54 -3.22 23.27
CA GLY A 8 3.07 -4.58 23.00
C GLY A 8 2.85 -4.81 21.50
N LYS A 9 3.01 -6.06 21.05
CA LYS A 9 2.71 -6.42 19.67
C LYS A 9 1.25 -6.04 19.38
N PRO A 10 0.94 -5.28 18.31
CA PRO A 10 -0.44 -4.99 17.95
C PRO A 10 -1.19 -6.30 17.79
N ARG A 11 -2.48 -6.32 18.15
CA ARG A 11 -3.31 -7.50 17.88
C ARG A 11 -3.20 -7.80 16.39
N ALA A 12 -2.81 -9.03 16.05
CA ALA A 12 -2.75 -9.45 14.66
C ALA A 12 -4.15 -9.26 14.06
N LEU A 13 -4.26 -8.38 13.06
CA LEU A 13 -5.48 -8.26 12.29
C LEU A 13 -5.55 -9.51 11.40
N ALA A 14 -6.64 -10.25 11.51
CA ALA A 14 -6.90 -11.44 10.73
C ALA A 14 -8.21 -11.23 9.96
N ALA A 15 -8.19 -11.54 8.67
CA ALA A 15 -9.38 -11.61 7.84
C ALA A 15 -9.83 -13.06 7.73
N ILE A 16 -11.14 -13.28 7.78
CA ILE A 16 -11.78 -14.60 7.64
C ILE A 16 -12.57 -14.73 6.33
N ALA A 17 -12.71 -13.62 5.59
CA ALA A 17 -13.32 -13.54 4.28
C ALA A 17 -12.66 -12.43 3.44
N PRO A 18 -12.86 -12.41 2.12
CA PRO A 18 -12.44 -11.30 1.27
C PRO A 18 -13.02 -9.95 1.73
N ASP A 19 -12.39 -8.86 1.32
CA ASP A 19 -12.87 -7.48 1.52
C ASP A 19 -13.01 -7.02 2.99
N GLN A 20 -12.32 -7.71 3.92
CA GLN A 20 -12.28 -7.34 5.35
C GLN A 20 -11.00 -6.60 5.75
N LEU A 21 -9.87 -6.93 5.12
CA LEU A 21 -8.58 -6.34 5.44
C LEU A 21 -7.71 -6.23 4.20
N PHE A 22 -7.44 -5.00 3.81
CA PHE A 22 -6.50 -4.69 2.76
C PHE A 22 -5.16 -4.30 3.37
N SER A 23 -4.08 -4.76 2.76
CA SER A 23 -2.71 -4.32 3.00
C SER A 23 -2.27 -3.50 1.79
N TRP A 24 -1.63 -2.37 2.02
CA TRP A 24 -1.06 -1.58 0.95
C TRP A 24 0.30 -1.00 1.32
N ASP A 25 1.10 -0.72 0.30
CA ASP A 25 2.42 -0.12 0.42
C ASP A 25 2.86 0.48 -0.92
N ILE A 26 3.95 1.24 -0.90
CA ILE A 26 4.55 1.89 -2.06
C ILE A 26 5.94 1.31 -2.28
N THR A 27 6.25 0.90 -3.52
CA THR A 27 7.60 0.46 -3.87
C THR A 27 8.18 1.25 -5.04
N TYR A 28 9.51 1.37 -5.07
CA TYR A 28 10.22 2.11 -6.08
C TYR A 28 10.52 1.25 -7.30
N LEU A 29 10.18 1.78 -8.48
CA LEU A 29 10.51 1.23 -9.78
C LEU A 29 11.68 2.02 -10.37
N PRO A 30 12.80 1.36 -10.74
CA PRO A 30 13.98 2.05 -11.23
C PRO A 30 13.73 2.68 -12.61
N THR A 31 14.21 3.90 -12.81
CA THR A 31 14.26 4.54 -14.13
C THR A 31 15.66 4.47 -14.74
N ARG A 32 15.81 4.83 -16.01
CA ARG A 32 17.12 4.92 -16.67
C ARG A 32 18.08 5.92 -16.00
N VAL A 33 17.56 6.87 -15.23
CA VAL A 33 18.36 7.86 -14.50
C VAL A 33 18.53 7.39 -13.06
N ARG A 34 19.77 7.15 -12.66
CA ARG A 34 20.09 6.69 -11.30
C ARG A 34 19.61 7.71 -10.26
N GLY A 35 18.86 7.25 -9.28
CA GLY A 35 18.32 8.10 -8.21
C GLY A 35 16.94 8.68 -8.52
N LEU A 36 16.43 8.53 -9.76
CA LEU A 36 15.05 8.80 -10.11
C LEU A 36 14.26 7.49 -10.17
N TYR A 37 13.07 7.51 -9.58
CA TYR A 37 12.20 6.36 -9.45
C TYR A 37 10.77 6.73 -9.85
N PHE A 38 10.04 5.75 -10.38
CA PHE A 38 8.58 5.77 -10.33
C PHE A 38 8.10 5.07 -9.07
N TYR A 39 6.89 5.40 -8.64
CA TYR A 39 6.30 4.94 -7.39
C TYR A 39 5.10 4.05 -7.70
N LEU A 40 5.21 2.76 -7.39
CA LEU A 40 4.11 1.80 -7.50
C LEU A 40 3.35 1.74 -6.19
N TYR A 41 2.12 2.23 -6.22
CA TYR A 41 1.11 2.07 -5.18
C TYR A 41 0.42 0.73 -5.39
N LEU A 42 0.37 -0.11 -4.36
CA LEU A 42 -0.17 -1.46 -4.49
C LEU A 42 -1.07 -1.80 -3.31
N PHE A 43 -2.31 -2.17 -3.59
CA PHE A 43 -3.32 -2.54 -2.61
C PHE A 43 -3.74 -4.00 -2.83
N MET A 44 -3.77 -4.77 -1.76
CA MET A 44 -4.06 -6.20 -1.81
C MET A 44 -4.99 -6.61 -0.68
N ASP A 45 -5.95 -7.45 -1.01
CA ASP A 45 -6.71 -8.22 -0.03
C ASP A 45 -5.85 -9.34 0.56
N ILE A 46 -5.67 -9.33 1.88
CA ILE A 46 -4.80 -10.30 2.54
C ILE A 46 -5.39 -11.72 2.58
N PHE A 47 -6.72 -11.85 2.53
CA PHE A 47 -7.40 -13.15 2.59
C PHE A 47 -7.34 -13.83 1.23
N SER A 48 -7.81 -13.15 0.18
CA SER A 48 -7.86 -13.69 -1.18
C SER A 48 -6.53 -13.61 -1.93
N ARG A 49 -5.58 -12.80 -1.44
CA ARG A 49 -4.32 -12.44 -2.11
C ARG A 49 -4.51 -11.71 -3.44
N LYS A 50 -5.73 -11.24 -3.72
CA LYS A 50 -6.08 -10.43 -4.89
C LYS A 50 -5.44 -9.05 -4.75
N VAL A 51 -4.75 -8.58 -5.80
CA VAL A 51 -4.42 -7.17 -5.95
C VAL A 51 -5.71 -6.44 -6.34
N VAL A 52 -6.26 -5.64 -5.41
CA VAL A 52 -7.55 -4.97 -5.59
C VAL A 52 -7.41 -3.62 -6.32
N GLY A 53 -6.22 -3.03 -6.28
CA GLY A 53 -5.89 -1.85 -7.06
C GLY A 53 -4.41 -1.53 -7.01
N TRP A 54 -3.94 -0.81 -8.03
CA TRP A 54 -2.58 -0.35 -8.13
C TRP A 54 -2.49 0.86 -9.05
N GLN A 55 -1.46 1.66 -8.88
CA GLN A 55 -1.14 2.78 -9.77
C GLN A 55 0.37 3.03 -9.74
N ILE A 56 0.92 3.52 -10.86
CA ILE A 56 2.31 3.96 -10.92
C ILE A 56 2.32 5.45 -11.22
N ASP A 57 3.13 6.20 -10.49
CA ASP A 57 3.27 7.64 -10.68
C ASP A 57 4.71 8.12 -10.55
N GLU A 58 4.96 9.37 -10.95
CA GLU A 58 6.29 9.99 -10.92
C GLU A 58 6.63 10.57 -9.54
N THR A 59 5.62 10.75 -8.69
CA THR A 59 5.78 11.34 -7.36
C THR A 59 5.12 10.50 -6.29
N GLU A 60 5.70 10.54 -5.09
CA GLU A 60 5.13 9.92 -3.90
C GLU A 60 4.19 10.91 -3.19
N SER A 61 2.88 10.76 -3.39
CA SER A 61 1.83 11.62 -2.85
C SER A 61 0.71 10.83 -2.15
N SER A 62 0.13 11.45 -1.11
CA SER A 62 -1.03 10.93 -0.37
C SER A 62 -2.36 11.14 -1.11
N GLU A 63 -2.40 12.15 -1.97
CA GLU A 63 -3.51 12.48 -2.87
C GLU A 63 -3.69 11.35 -3.89
N LEU A 64 -2.59 10.93 -4.54
CA LEU A 64 -2.60 9.81 -5.47
C LEU A 64 -3.04 8.51 -4.79
N ALA A 65 -2.52 8.20 -3.59
CA ALA A 65 -2.96 7.04 -2.82
C ALA A 65 -4.47 7.06 -2.51
N SER A 66 -5.00 8.25 -2.19
CA SER A 66 -6.42 8.47 -1.93
C SER A 66 -7.28 8.21 -3.17
N GLU A 67 -6.81 8.60 -4.36
CA GLU A 67 -7.53 8.37 -5.62
C GLU A 67 -7.64 6.88 -5.94
N VAL A 68 -6.54 6.13 -5.80
CA VAL A 68 -6.54 4.67 -5.97
C VAL A 68 -7.51 4.01 -4.99
N LEU A 69 -7.52 4.44 -3.73
CA LEU A 69 -8.43 3.90 -2.73
C LEU A 69 -9.91 4.16 -3.08
N ARG A 70 -10.25 5.36 -3.55
CA ARG A 70 -11.64 5.67 -3.99
C ARG A 70 -12.08 4.76 -5.12
N ASP A 71 -11.21 4.57 -6.12
CA ASP A 71 -11.46 3.66 -7.24
C ASP A 71 -11.64 2.21 -6.76
N ILE A 72 -10.78 1.72 -5.86
CA ILE A 72 -10.91 0.39 -5.26
C ILE A 72 -12.27 0.24 -4.57
N CYS A 73 -12.63 1.17 -3.68
CA CYS A 73 -13.90 1.09 -2.94
C CYS A 73 -15.11 1.07 -3.88
N ALA A 74 -15.07 1.85 -4.97
CA ALA A 74 -16.12 1.85 -5.97
C ALA A 74 -16.21 0.53 -6.75
N ARG A 75 -15.07 0.03 -7.27
CA ARG A 75 -15.03 -1.19 -8.09
C ARG A 75 -15.32 -2.46 -7.31
N GLU A 76 -14.82 -2.55 -6.08
CA GLU A 76 -15.00 -3.71 -5.19
C GLU A 76 -16.28 -3.60 -4.35
N HIS A 77 -17.10 -2.54 -4.56
CA HIS A 77 -18.37 -2.30 -3.87
C HIS A 77 -18.24 -2.32 -2.32
N ILE A 78 -17.16 -1.72 -1.82
CA ILE A 78 -16.86 -1.67 -0.39
C ILE A 78 -17.85 -0.75 0.32
N ALA A 79 -18.63 -1.30 1.25
CA ALA A 79 -19.51 -0.53 2.10
C ALA A 79 -18.71 0.21 3.21
N PRO A 80 -19.22 1.34 3.72
CA PRO A 80 -18.63 2.00 4.89
C PRO A 80 -18.53 1.04 6.08
N ASN A 81 -17.41 1.10 6.78
CA ASN A 81 -17.04 0.25 7.94
C ASN A 81 -16.85 -1.24 7.62
N GLN A 82 -16.81 -1.62 6.34
CA GLN A 82 -16.60 -3.02 5.93
C GLN A 82 -15.12 -3.43 6.03
N VAL A 83 -14.22 -2.57 5.56
CA VAL A 83 -12.81 -2.93 5.37
C VAL A 83 -11.88 -2.11 6.26
N VAL A 84 -10.83 -2.78 6.72
CA VAL A 84 -9.67 -2.16 7.36
C VAL A 84 -8.57 -2.01 6.33
N LEU A 85 -7.94 -0.84 6.25
CA LEU A 85 -6.75 -0.62 5.42
C LEU A 85 -5.51 -0.55 6.31
N HIS A 86 -4.61 -1.52 6.15
CA HIS A 86 -3.36 -1.62 6.89
C HIS A 86 -2.16 -1.17 6.05
N SER A 87 -1.28 -0.36 6.65
CA SER A 87 -0.04 0.12 6.03
C SER A 87 1.07 0.38 7.03
N ASP A 88 2.28 0.57 6.50
CA ASP A 88 3.40 1.08 7.27
C ASP A 88 3.26 2.58 7.63
N ASN A 89 4.22 3.09 8.38
CA ASN A 89 4.23 4.46 8.90
C ASN A 89 4.81 5.50 7.91
N GLY A 90 4.80 5.21 6.61
CA GLY A 90 5.33 6.09 5.58
C GLY A 90 4.59 7.44 5.52
N SER A 91 5.25 8.45 4.95
CA SER A 91 4.69 9.81 4.86
C SER A 91 3.35 9.85 4.12
N PRO A 92 3.18 9.21 2.93
CA PRO A 92 1.91 9.23 2.21
C PRO A 92 0.78 8.53 2.98
N MET A 93 1.12 7.47 3.72
CA MET A 93 0.17 6.69 4.51
C MET A 93 -0.46 7.50 5.64
N LYS A 94 0.24 8.54 6.10
CA LYS A 94 -0.20 9.46 7.17
C LYS A 94 -0.59 10.85 6.66
N GLY A 95 -0.59 11.05 5.34
CA GLY A 95 -0.99 12.32 4.76
C GLY A 95 -2.43 12.68 5.12
N ALA A 96 -2.68 13.96 5.37
CA ALA A 96 -4.01 14.44 5.76
C ALA A 96 -5.08 14.08 4.72
N THR A 97 -4.75 14.17 3.43
CA THR A 97 -5.64 13.81 2.33
C THR A 97 -6.04 12.33 2.38
N MET A 98 -5.09 11.44 2.65
CA MET A 98 -5.34 10.01 2.78
C MET A 98 -6.23 9.69 3.97
N LEU A 99 -5.92 10.26 5.14
CA LEU A 99 -6.72 10.06 6.35
C LEU A 99 -8.15 10.61 6.20
N ALA A 100 -8.31 11.79 5.58
CA ALA A 100 -9.62 12.37 5.30
C ALA A 100 -10.44 11.50 4.33
N THR A 101 -9.78 10.93 3.31
CA THR A 101 -10.42 10.02 2.36
C THR A 101 -10.89 8.74 3.02
N LEU A 102 -10.06 8.14 3.88
CA LEU A 102 -10.41 6.96 4.67
C LEU A 102 -11.64 7.22 5.53
N GLN A 103 -11.67 8.36 6.23
CA GLN A 103 -12.81 8.76 7.03
C GLN A 103 -14.08 8.95 6.18
N ALA A 104 -13.97 9.61 5.03
CA ALA A 104 -15.11 9.85 4.14
C ALA A 104 -15.71 8.56 3.56
N LEU A 105 -14.86 7.56 3.28
CA LEU A 105 -15.28 6.25 2.78
C LEU A 105 -15.72 5.28 3.90
N GLY A 106 -15.52 5.65 5.18
CA GLY A 106 -15.73 4.76 6.31
C GLY A 106 -14.75 3.59 6.37
N VAL A 107 -13.57 3.72 5.77
CA VAL A 107 -12.51 2.71 5.81
C VAL A 107 -11.67 2.91 7.07
N MET A 108 -11.48 1.85 7.86
CA MET A 108 -10.74 1.97 9.12
C MET A 108 -9.23 1.86 8.88
N PRO A 109 -8.42 2.88 9.23
CA PRO A 109 -6.97 2.79 9.12
C PRO A 109 -6.36 1.88 10.17
N SER A 110 -5.31 1.17 9.79
CA SER A 110 -4.40 0.46 10.68
C SER A 110 -2.95 0.73 10.27
N PHE A 111 -2.07 0.96 11.24
CA PHE A 111 -0.66 1.24 10.98
C PHE A 111 0.25 0.26 11.71
N SER A 112 1.36 -0.12 11.07
CA SER A 112 2.50 -0.81 11.69
C SER A 112 3.04 -0.03 12.89
N ARG A 113 3.90 -0.63 13.71
CA ARG A 113 4.62 0.14 14.75
C ARG A 113 5.69 1.02 14.14
N SER A 114 5.91 2.18 14.76
CA SER A 114 7.06 3.05 14.41
C SER A 114 8.36 2.26 14.53
N ALA A 115 9.22 2.35 13.51
CA ALA A 115 10.53 1.71 13.44
C ALA A 115 10.52 0.16 13.43
N VAL A 116 9.44 -0.47 12.98
CA VAL A 116 9.37 -1.92 12.72
C VAL A 116 8.88 -2.15 11.30
N SER A 117 9.79 -2.42 10.36
CA SER A 117 9.45 -2.70 8.95
C SER A 117 8.67 -4.00 8.77
N ASN A 118 8.92 -5.00 9.62
CA ASN A 118 8.33 -6.34 9.50
C ASN A 118 6.84 -6.44 9.90
N ASP A 119 6.16 -5.32 10.18
CA ASP A 119 4.76 -5.34 10.59
C ASP A 119 3.79 -5.36 9.39
N ASN A 120 4.28 -5.24 8.13
CA ASN A 120 3.50 -5.38 6.89
C ASN A 120 3.95 -6.58 6.01
N PRO A 121 3.97 -7.82 6.54
CA PRO A 121 4.56 -8.99 5.86
C PRO A 121 3.85 -9.37 4.56
N TYR A 122 2.58 -8.98 4.41
CA TYR A 122 1.79 -9.29 3.20
C TYR A 122 2.28 -8.48 2.00
N SER A 123 2.41 -7.16 2.14
CA SER A 123 2.94 -6.31 1.06
C SER A 123 4.40 -6.66 0.73
N GLU A 124 5.24 -6.91 1.74
CA GLU A 124 6.63 -7.36 1.51
C GLU A 124 6.69 -8.68 0.70
N SER A 125 5.87 -9.65 1.09
CA SER A 125 5.77 -10.94 0.39
C SER A 125 5.27 -10.76 -1.04
N LEU A 126 4.29 -9.87 -1.26
CA LEU A 126 3.76 -9.55 -2.58
C LEU A 126 4.82 -8.92 -3.47
N PHE A 127 5.56 -7.92 -2.98
CA PHE A 127 6.63 -7.28 -3.76
C PHE A 127 7.77 -8.24 -4.06
N LYS A 128 8.09 -9.15 -3.13
CA LYS A 128 9.01 -10.24 -3.41
C LYS A 128 8.46 -11.06 -4.59
N THR A 129 7.25 -11.59 -4.50
CA THR A 129 6.64 -12.35 -5.61
C THR A 129 6.66 -11.58 -6.94
N LEU A 130 6.33 -10.28 -6.92
CA LEU A 130 6.36 -9.42 -8.10
C LEU A 130 7.75 -9.38 -8.75
N LYS A 131 8.80 -9.09 -7.96
CA LYS A 131 10.19 -8.96 -8.44
C LYS A 131 10.79 -10.27 -8.96
N TYR A 132 10.23 -11.42 -8.59
CA TYR A 132 10.66 -12.74 -9.06
C TYR A 132 9.86 -13.27 -10.26
N ARG A 133 8.82 -12.56 -10.73
CA ARG A 133 8.08 -12.94 -11.94
C ARG A 133 8.96 -12.79 -13.18
N PRO A 134 8.95 -13.76 -14.13
CA PRO A 134 9.74 -13.65 -15.37
C PRO A 134 9.45 -12.39 -16.19
N ASN A 135 8.20 -11.92 -16.16
CA ASN A 135 7.75 -10.74 -16.90
C ASN A 135 8.07 -9.43 -16.18
N TYR A 136 8.55 -9.47 -14.94
CA TYR A 136 8.97 -8.26 -14.24
C TYR A 136 10.23 -7.73 -14.90
N SER A 137 10.18 -6.49 -15.39
CA SER A 137 11.34 -5.87 -16.03
C SER A 137 12.50 -5.78 -15.04
N ARG A 138 13.55 -6.56 -15.29
CA ARG A 138 14.84 -6.43 -14.60
C ARG A 138 15.61 -5.19 -15.04
N ARG A 139 15.17 -4.55 -16.13
CA ARG A 139 15.77 -3.32 -16.67
C ARG A 139 15.01 -2.10 -16.17
N PRO A 140 15.68 -0.97 -15.97
CA PRO A 140 15.01 0.26 -15.60
C PRO A 140 14.01 0.71 -16.67
N PHE A 141 12.90 1.30 -16.24
CA PHE A 141 11.86 1.82 -17.12
C PHE A 141 12.33 3.11 -17.81
N GLU A 142 11.90 3.28 -19.05
CA GLU A 142 12.26 4.45 -19.86
C GLU A 142 11.39 5.65 -19.51
N ASN A 143 10.10 5.43 -19.37
CA ASN A 143 9.11 6.46 -19.09
C ASN A 143 7.91 5.85 -18.32
N LEU A 144 7.06 6.73 -17.79
CA LEU A 144 5.90 6.34 -16.99
C LEU A 144 4.94 5.41 -17.74
N MET A 145 4.76 5.61 -19.05
CA MET A 145 3.85 4.77 -19.85
C MET A 145 4.35 3.33 -19.93
N THR A 146 5.65 3.12 -20.15
CA THR A 146 6.24 1.77 -20.16
C THR A 146 6.20 1.10 -18.79
N ALA A 147 6.18 1.86 -17.70
CA ALA A 147 6.05 1.31 -16.36
C ALA A 147 4.63 0.81 -16.07
N ARG A 148 3.61 1.43 -16.68
CA ARG A 148 2.19 1.11 -16.49
C ARG A 148 1.67 -0.05 -17.35
N GLN A 149 2.51 -0.66 -18.18
CA GLN A 149 2.16 -1.81 -19.05
C GLN A 149 2.63 -3.12 -18.41
#